data_AF-A0A955IUK2-F1
#
_entry.id   AF-A0A955IUK2-F1
#
_cell.length_a   1.000
_cell.length_b   1.000
_cell.length_c   1.000
_cell.angle_alpha   90.00
_cell.angle_beta   90.00
_cell.angle_gamma   90.00
#
_symmetry.space_group_name_H-M   'P 1'
#
loop_
_entity.id
_entity.type
_entity.pdbx_description
1 polymer ?
#
loop_
_entity_poly.entity_id
_entity_poly.type
_entity_poly.pdbx_seq_one_letter_code
_entity_poly.pdbx_strand_id
1 'polypeptide(L)'
;MLKTLLICMVLLGVQPTTDDQSAPPQPQRLTEIRNAVAAADETIQQQAASSIEAATKFMERAATAEKSTAQSDAEIQNAPTRLETIRQELTARLPDPEPIPDTETPAQIEARLTQAKARLDADRQKATELAGEDTRRERRSTEINEANRLAQIRLEELDDVLIAQAENEPDLVFQARQFAHRAEIYALRKEIEAGNKEIA
;
A
#
# COMPACT_ATOMS: atom_id res chain seq x y z
N MET A 1 -12.37 -25.34 -59.46
CA MET A 1 -10.98 -25.81 -59.60
C MET A 1 -10.18 -25.15 -58.49
N LEU A 2 -9.74 -25.91 -57.47
CA LEU A 2 -8.34 -26.38 -57.33
C LEU A 2 -7.32 -25.24 -57.44
N LYS A 3 -6.28 -25.07 -56.63
CA LYS A 3 -5.68 -25.69 -55.42
C LYS A 3 -4.31 -24.97 -55.34
N THR A 4 -3.69 -24.88 -54.16
CA THR A 4 -2.22 -24.60 -53.98
C THR A 4 -1.83 -23.11 -54.15
N LEU A 5 -1.35 -22.39 -53.15
CA LEU A 5 -0.09 -22.63 -52.45
C LEU A 5 -0.17 -22.25 -50.96
N LEU A 6 0.25 -23.21 -50.15
CA LEU A 6 0.42 -23.16 -48.71
C LEU A 6 1.92 -23.43 -48.45
N ILE A 7 2.48 -22.75 -47.44
CA ILE A 7 3.71 -23.08 -46.68
C ILE A 7 5.07 -22.83 -47.36
N CYS A 8 5.85 -21.89 -46.80
CA CYS A 8 7.14 -22.14 -46.13
C CYS A 8 7.94 -20.84 -45.92
N MET A 9 7.94 -20.31 -44.69
CA MET A 9 9.19 -20.02 -43.96
C MET A 9 8.88 -19.64 -42.50
N VAL A 10 8.87 -20.67 -41.67
CA VAL A 10 9.21 -20.60 -40.24
C VAL A 10 10.74 -20.45 -40.14
N LEU A 11 11.21 -19.93 -39.01
CA LEU A 11 12.60 -19.77 -38.55
C LEU A 11 13.24 -18.41 -38.80
N LEU A 12 12.93 -17.45 -37.92
CA LEU A 12 13.91 -16.96 -36.95
C LEU A 12 13.14 -16.63 -35.66
N GLY A 13 13.32 -17.49 -34.66
CA GLY A 13 12.69 -17.37 -33.35
C GLY A 13 13.33 -16.26 -32.52
N VAL A 14 12.82 -15.04 -32.67
CA VAL A 14 12.87 -14.06 -31.60
C VAL A 14 11.44 -13.96 -31.09
N GLN A 15 11.10 -14.79 -30.11
CA GLN A 15 9.96 -14.45 -29.27
C GLN A 15 10.37 -13.17 -28.55
N PRO A 16 9.63 -12.06 -28.67
CA PRO A 16 9.75 -11.01 -27.68
C PRO A 16 9.38 -11.65 -26.36
N THR A 17 10.35 -11.84 -25.47
CA THR A 17 10.06 -12.03 -24.06
C THR A 17 9.37 -10.74 -23.64
N THR A 18 8.04 -10.72 -23.69
CA THR A 18 7.24 -9.91 -22.78
C THR A 18 7.59 -10.43 -21.40
N ASP A 19 8.74 -9.98 -20.88
CA ASP A 19 9.05 -10.06 -19.47
C ASP A 19 7.84 -9.44 -18.80
N ASP A 20 7.09 -10.26 -18.08
CA ASP A 20 5.94 -9.82 -17.30
C ASP A 20 6.49 -8.84 -16.26
N GLN A 21 6.45 -7.55 -16.57
CA GLN A 21 6.89 -6.45 -15.70
C GLN A 21 6.11 -6.42 -14.37
N SER A 22 5.09 -7.28 -14.25
CA SER A 22 4.30 -7.51 -13.04
C SER A 22 4.94 -8.51 -12.08
N ALA A 23 5.93 -9.28 -12.52
CA ALA A 23 6.62 -10.24 -11.66
C ALA A 23 7.49 -9.50 -10.61
N PRO A 24 7.45 -9.94 -9.34
CA PRO A 24 8.24 -9.31 -8.29
C PRO A 24 9.75 -9.38 -8.60
N PRO A 25 10.51 -8.30 -8.37
CA PRO A 25 11.96 -8.33 -8.48
C PRO A 25 12.52 -9.36 -7.49
N GLN A 26 13.35 -10.26 -7.98
CA GLN A 26 13.85 -11.36 -7.15
C GLN A 26 15.07 -10.91 -6.32
N PRO A 27 15.05 -11.07 -4.98
CA PRO A 27 16.19 -10.68 -4.12
C PRO A 27 17.50 -11.41 -4.47
N GLN A 28 17.38 -12.65 -4.95
CA GLN A 28 18.52 -13.45 -5.39
C GLN A 28 19.21 -12.81 -6.61
N ARG A 29 18.44 -12.29 -7.56
CA ARG A 29 18.97 -11.56 -8.73
C ARG A 29 19.72 -10.30 -8.33
N LEU A 30 19.20 -9.52 -7.37
CA LEU A 30 19.91 -8.35 -6.84
C LEU A 30 21.26 -8.75 -6.20
N THR A 31 21.28 -9.88 -5.50
CA THR A 31 22.50 -10.42 -4.87
C THR A 31 23.52 -10.86 -5.92
N GLU A 32 23.07 -11.52 -6.99
CA GLU A 32 23.91 -11.88 -8.15
C GLU A 32 24.53 -10.64 -8.80
N ILE A 33 23.72 -9.62 -9.09
CA ILE A 33 24.19 -8.35 -9.69
C ILE A 33 25.20 -7.68 -8.76
N ARG A 34 24.92 -7.62 -7.45
CA ARG A 34 25.83 -7.01 -6.46
C ARG A 34 27.18 -7.72 -6.43
N ASN A 35 27.19 -9.05 -6.45
CA ASN A 35 28.42 -9.85 -6.45
C ASN A 35 29.21 -9.67 -7.75
N ALA A 36 28.53 -9.62 -8.90
CA ALA A 36 29.15 -9.39 -10.19
C ALA A 36 29.76 -7.99 -10.30
N VAL A 37 29.05 -6.96 -9.81
CA VAL A 37 29.54 -5.58 -9.75
C VAL A 37 30.74 -5.46 -8.82
N ALA A 38 30.73 -6.11 -7.65
CA ALA A 38 31.85 -6.09 -6.71
C ALA A 38 33.15 -6.72 -7.29
N ALA A 39 33.03 -7.59 -8.29
CA ALA A 39 34.15 -8.19 -9.00
C ALA A 39 34.60 -7.38 -10.24
N ALA A 40 33.87 -6.33 -10.62
CA ALA A 40 34.17 -5.48 -11.77
C ALA A 40 35.23 -4.41 -11.45
N ASP A 41 35.65 -3.63 -12.45
CA ASP A 41 36.53 -2.48 -12.23
C ASP A 41 35.84 -1.37 -11.44
N GLU A 42 36.64 -0.48 -10.86
CA GLU A 42 36.16 0.59 -9.98
C GLU A 42 35.17 1.54 -10.66
N THR A 43 35.30 1.75 -11.97
CA THR A 43 34.38 2.64 -12.71
C THR A 43 33.00 2.02 -12.82
N ILE A 44 32.92 0.73 -13.18
CA ILE A 44 31.65 -0.02 -13.21
C ILE A 44 31.03 -0.10 -11.81
N GLN A 45 31.85 -0.33 -10.77
CA GLN A 45 31.38 -0.34 -9.38
C GLN A 45 30.70 0.97 -9.00
N GLN A 46 31.37 2.11 -9.25
CA GLN A 46 30.82 3.43 -8.93
C GLN A 46 29.55 3.75 -9.73
N GLN A 47 29.50 3.36 -11.01
CA GLN A 47 28.33 3.59 -11.87
C GLN A 47 27.12 2.74 -11.47
N ALA A 48 27.32 1.48 -11.08
CA ALA A 48 26.23 0.57 -10.72
C ALA A 48 25.75 0.70 -9.28
N ALA A 49 26.58 1.23 -8.37
CA ALA A 49 26.29 1.31 -6.93
C ALA A 49 24.98 2.04 -6.62
N SER A 50 24.73 3.19 -7.25
CA SER A 50 23.52 3.98 -7.04
C SER A 50 22.25 3.23 -7.48
N SER A 51 22.34 2.43 -8.55
CA SER A 51 21.23 1.62 -9.03
C SER A 51 20.94 0.44 -8.10
N ILE A 52 21.97 -0.22 -7.57
CA ILE A 52 21.82 -1.30 -6.59
C ILE A 52 21.21 -0.78 -5.28
N GLU A 53 21.64 0.40 -4.82
CA GLU A 53 21.07 1.04 -3.62
C GLU A 53 19.60 1.41 -3.85
N ALA A 54 19.28 2.04 -4.98
CA ALA A 54 17.92 2.38 -5.35
C ALA A 54 17.01 1.14 -5.41
N ALA A 55 17.47 0.08 -6.08
CA ALA A 55 16.75 -1.19 -6.13
C ALA A 55 16.43 -1.74 -4.74
N THR A 56 17.40 -1.71 -3.82
CA THR A 56 17.22 -2.18 -2.45
C THR A 56 16.12 -1.38 -1.73
N LYS A 57 16.16 -0.04 -1.84
CA LYS A 57 15.15 0.85 -1.25
C LYS A 57 13.76 0.61 -1.82
N PHE A 58 13.64 0.38 -3.13
CA PHE A 58 12.34 0.08 -3.74
C PHE A 58 11.79 -1.27 -3.28
N MET A 59 12.63 -2.29 -3.13
CA MET A 59 12.19 -3.58 -2.60
C MET A 59 11.71 -3.48 -1.14
N GLU A 60 12.35 -2.66 -0.31
CA GLU A 60 11.90 -2.40 1.07
C GLU A 60 10.57 -1.64 1.11
N ARG A 61 10.39 -0.66 0.23
CA ARG A 61 9.12 0.06 0.06
C ARG A 61 8.00 -0.89 -0.35
N ALA A 62 8.24 -1.76 -1.32
CA ALA A 62 7.27 -2.77 -1.77
C ALA A 62 6.86 -3.70 -0.61
N ALA A 63 7.83 -4.22 0.15
CA ALA A 63 7.55 -5.08 1.30
C ALA A 63 6.74 -4.37 2.39
N THR A 64 7.01 -3.09 2.62
CA THR A 64 6.23 -2.26 3.56
C THR A 64 4.79 -2.08 3.09
N ALA A 65 4.60 -1.78 1.80
CA ALA A 65 3.28 -1.66 1.20
C ALA A 65 2.49 -2.97 1.25
N GLU A 66 3.12 -4.12 0.95
CA GLU A 66 2.50 -5.45 1.07
C GLU A 66 2.04 -5.74 2.49
N LYS A 67 2.86 -5.40 3.49
CA LYS A 67 2.47 -5.54 4.90
C LYS A 67 1.26 -4.68 5.23
N SER A 68 1.21 -3.45 4.72
CA SER A 68 0.06 -2.55 4.89
C SER A 68 -1.20 -3.13 4.24
N THR A 69 -1.11 -3.64 3.02
CA THR A 69 -2.22 -4.31 2.32
C THR A 69 -2.75 -5.48 3.14
N ALA A 70 -1.87 -6.34 3.66
CA ALA A 70 -2.28 -7.48 4.49
C ALA A 70 -2.97 -7.05 5.79
N GLN A 71 -2.54 -5.93 6.38
CA GLN A 71 -3.20 -5.35 7.56
C GLN A 71 -4.60 -4.83 7.21
N SER A 72 -4.75 -4.05 6.14
CA SER A 72 -6.05 -3.57 5.67
C SER A 72 -6.99 -4.71 5.32
N ASP A 73 -6.51 -5.76 4.65
CA ASP A 73 -7.31 -6.95 4.36
C ASP A 73 -7.80 -7.65 5.63
N ALA A 74 -6.93 -7.78 6.64
CA ALA A 74 -7.33 -8.33 7.93
C ALA A 74 -8.38 -7.45 8.63
N GLU A 75 -8.26 -6.12 8.54
CA GLU A 75 -9.24 -5.19 9.11
C GLU A 75 -10.60 -5.29 8.41
N ILE A 76 -10.60 -5.34 7.07
CA ILE A 76 -11.80 -5.53 6.26
C ILE A 76 -12.49 -6.85 6.61
N GLN A 77 -11.74 -7.94 6.74
CA GLN A 77 -12.28 -9.25 7.13
C GLN A 77 -12.90 -9.24 8.53
N ASN A 78 -12.33 -8.47 9.46
CA ASN A 78 -12.83 -8.34 10.83
C ASN A 78 -13.96 -7.31 10.99
N ALA A 79 -14.18 -6.44 9.99
CA ALA A 79 -15.17 -5.36 10.06
C ALA A 79 -16.61 -5.86 10.31
N PRO A 80 -17.11 -6.93 9.66
CA PRO A 80 -18.46 -7.43 9.92
C PRO A 80 -18.68 -7.85 11.38
N THR A 81 -17.72 -8.54 11.98
CA THR A 81 -17.79 -8.94 13.40
C THR A 81 -17.82 -7.72 14.31
N ARG A 82 -16.97 -6.72 14.04
CA ARG A 82 -16.97 -5.46 14.81
C ARG A 82 -18.31 -4.73 14.67
N LEU A 83 -18.86 -4.65 13.46
CA LEU A 83 -20.16 -4.02 13.22
C LEU A 83 -21.30 -4.75 13.95
N GLU A 84 -21.25 -6.07 14.01
CA GLU A 84 -22.22 -6.86 14.76
C GLU A 84 -22.12 -6.61 16.27
N THR A 85 -20.90 -6.57 16.83
CA THR A 85 -20.70 -6.17 18.23
C THR A 85 -21.27 -4.78 18.50
N ILE A 86 -20.99 -3.80 17.64
CA ILE A 86 -21.54 -2.44 17.78
C ILE A 86 -23.07 -2.45 17.71
N ARG A 87 -23.67 -3.22 16.79
CA ARG A 87 -25.13 -3.36 16.72
C ARG A 87 -25.71 -3.96 17.99
N GLN A 88 -25.06 -4.97 18.56
CA GLN A 88 -25.49 -5.58 19.83
C GLN A 88 -25.36 -4.58 20.98
N GLU A 89 -24.29 -3.79 21.04
CA GLU A 89 -24.12 -2.73 22.03
C GLU A 89 -25.17 -1.62 21.90
N LEU A 90 -25.53 -1.23 20.66
CA LEU A 90 -26.55 -0.20 20.40
C LEU A 90 -27.98 -0.70 20.62
N THR A 91 -28.23 -1.99 20.42
CA THR A 91 -29.54 -2.62 20.65
C THR A 91 -29.72 -3.10 22.08
N ALA A 92 -28.63 -3.28 22.83
CA ALA A 92 -28.68 -3.40 24.27
C ALA A 92 -29.34 -2.14 24.81
N ARG A 93 -30.58 -2.32 25.32
CA ARG A 93 -31.40 -1.23 25.84
C ARG A 93 -30.56 -0.46 26.85
N LEU A 94 -30.34 0.83 26.59
CA LEU A 94 -29.80 1.71 27.62
C LEU A 94 -30.69 1.51 28.85
N PRO A 95 -30.13 1.16 30.01
CA PRO A 95 -30.94 0.96 31.20
C PRO A 95 -31.76 2.23 31.40
N ASP A 96 -33.08 2.05 31.54
CA ASP A 96 -33.96 3.17 31.86
C ASP A 96 -33.36 3.89 33.09
N PRO A 97 -33.32 5.23 33.09
CA PRO A 97 -32.80 5.95 34.24
C PRO A 97 -33.55 5.47 35.47
N GLU A 98 -32.81 4.90 36.44
CA GLU A 98 -33.42 4.39 37.67
C GLU A 98 -34.25 5.51 38.31
N PRO A 99 -35.53 5.26 38.65
CA PRO A 99 -36.33 6.25 39.34
C PRO A 99 -35.62 6.64 40.65
N ILE A 100 -35.63 7.94 40.95
CA ILE A 100 -35.10 8.46 42.20
C ILE A 100 -36.02 7.95 43.32
N PRO A 101 -35.52 7.17 44.29
CA PRO A 101 -36.32 6.75 45.43
C PRO A 101 -36.74 7.97 46.26
N ASP A 102 -37.98 8.00 46.73
CA ASP A 102 -38.50 9.06 47.61
C ASP A 102 -37.71 9.20 48.94
N THR A 103 -36.88 8.20 49.27
CA THR A 103 -36.04 8.14 50.47
C THR A 103 -34.63 8.68 50.28
N GLU A 104 -34.23 9.11 49.07
CA GLU A 104 -32.89 9.66 48.86
C GLU A 104 -32.72 11.01 49.56
N THR A 105 -31.59 11.13 50.26
CA THR A 105 -31.17 12.41 50.87
C THR A 105 -30.71 13.37 49.78
N PRO A 106 -30.77 14.71 50.02
CA PRO A 106 -30.24 15.70 49.09
C PRO A 106 -28.79 15.43 48.64
N ALA A 107 -27.95 14.91 49.54
CA ALA A 107 -26.55 14.57 49.24
C ALA A 107 -26.41 13.39 48.26
N GLN A 108 -27.30 12.40 48.34
CA GLN A 108 -27.32 11.25 47.40
C GLN A 108 -27.79 11.69 46.00
N ILE A 109 -28.79 12.57 45.94
CA ILE A 109 -29.26 13.17 44.69
C ILE A 109 -28.14 14.00 44.03
N GLU A 110 -27.41 14.80 44.82
CA GLU A 110 -26.28 15.60 44.33
C GLU A 110 -25.12 14.73 43.81
N ALA A 111 -24.83 13.61 44.47
CA ALA A 111 -23.85 12.64 44.00
C ALA A 111 -24.27 12.00 42.65
N ARG A 112 -25.54 11.60 42.52
CA ARG A 112 -26.10 11.07 41.26
C ARG A 112 -26.06 12.10 40.13
N LEU A 113 -26.43 13.35 40.41
CA LEU A 113 -26.36 14.46 39.45
C LEU A 113 -24.91 14.68 38.98
N THR A 114 -23.95 14.64 39.91
CA THR A 114 -22.53 14.79 39.59
C THR A 114 -22.04 13.66 38.70
N GLN A 115 -22.41 12.41 39.00
CA GLN A 115 -22.07 11.26 38.16
C GLN A 115 -22.72 11.35 36.76
N ALA A 116 -23.98 11.77 36.67
CA ALA A 116 -24.68 11.95 35.40
C ALA A 116 -24.03 13.05 34.54
N LYS A 117 -23.65 14.18 35.15
CA LYS A 117 -22.89 15.25 34.47
C LYS A 117 -21.55 14.74 33.94
N ALA A 118 -20.81 14.00 34.76
CA ALA A 118 -19.52 13.42 34.34
C ALA A 118 -19.67 12.46 33.14
N ARG A 119 -20.72 11.63 33.13
CA ARG A 119 -21.03 10.76 31.98
C ARG A 119 -21.38 11.56 30.72
N LEU A 120 -22.24 12.57 30.85
CA LEU A 120 -22.60 13.43 29.73
C LEU A 120 -21.39 14.16 29.14
N ASP A 121 -20.48 14.64 29.98
CA ASP A 121 -19.27 15.32 29.52
C ASP A 121 -18.30 14.34 28.83
N ALA A 122 -18.17 13.11 29.35
CA ALA A 122 -17.41 12.06 28.68
C ALA A 122 -18.00 11.67 27.31
N ASP A 123 -19.33 11.56 27.21
CA ASP A 123 -20.02 11.26 25.95
C ASP A 123 -19.86 12.40 24.93
N ARG A 124 -19.91 13.65 25.37
CA ARG A 124 -19.65 14.84 24.53
C ARG A 124 -18.22 14.87 24.01
N GLN A 125 -17.26 14.54 24.87
CA GLN A 125 -15.86 14.43 24.48
C GLN A 125 -15.69 13.33 23.42
N LYS A 126 -16.24 12.15 23.65
CA LYS A 126 -16.21 11.04 22.68
C LYS A 126 -16.86 11.41 21.35
N ALA A 127 -18.00 12.10 21.37
CA ALA A 127 -18.66 12.58 20.16
C ALA A 127 -17.80 13.58 19.37
N THR A 128 -17.08 14.46 20.08
CA THR A 128 -16.15 15.42 19.46
C THR A 128 -14.93 14.70 18.86
N GLU A 129 -14.39 13.69 19.56
CA GLU A 129 -13.29 12.86 19.07
C GLU A 129 -13.67 12.10 17.79
N LEU A 130 -14.89 11.55 17.74
CA LEU A 130 -15.44 10.87 16.56
C LEU A 130 -15.65 11.84 15.40
N ALA A 131 -16.23 13.03 15.64
CA ALA A 131 -16.38 14.04 14.59
C ALA A 131 -15.02 14.50 14.02
N GLY A 132 -14.00 14.61 14.89
CA GLY A 132 -12.64 14.90 14.46
C GLY A 132 -12.00 13.77 13.65
N GLU A 133 -12.38 12.52 13.92
CA GLU A 133 -11.90 11.35 13.18
C GLU A 133 -12.41 11.31 11.75
N ASP A 134 -13.69 11.64 11.51
CA ASP A 134 -14.24 11.71 10.15
C ASP A 134 -13.49 12.72 9.28
N THR A 135 -13.19 13.90 9.84
CA THR A 135 -12.39 14.94 9.16
C THR A 135 -10.97 14.45 8.86
N ARG A 136 -10.35 13.70 9.78
CA ARG A 136 -9.01 13.12 9.56
C ARG A 136 -9.04 12.08 8.44
N ARG A 137 -10.06 11.22 8.40
CA ARG A 137 -10.24 10.20 7.37
C ARG A 137 -10.45 10.81 5.99
N GLU A 138 -11.26 11.86 5.90
CA GLU A 138 -11.49 12.58 4.64
C GLU A 138 -10.20 13.21 4.10
N ARG A 139 -9.43 13.87 4.98
CA ARG A 139 -8.12 14.42 4.61
C ARG A 139 -7.18 13.31 4.15
N ARG A 140 -7.08 12.22 4.91
CA ARG A 140 -6.24 11.07 4.61
C ARG A 140 -6.59 10.44 3.27
N SER A 141 -7.88 10.28 2.97
CA SER A 141 -8.35 9.78 1.67
C SER A 141 -7.92 10.69 0.51
N THR A 142 -8.01 12.01 0.70
CA THR A 142 -7.54 12.98 -0.31
C THR A 142 -6.03 12.87 -0.53
N GLU A 143 -5.24 12.78 0.54
CA GLU A 143 -3.78 12.61 0.48
C GLU A 143 -3.38 11.31 -0.23
N ILE A 144 -4.07 10.20 0.05
CA ILE A 144 -3.83 8.91 -0.60
C ILE A 144 -4.16 8.97 -2.09
N ASN A 145 -5.30 9.57 -2.46
CA ASN A 145 -5.69 9.70 -3.86
C ASN A 145 -4.65 10.51 -4.65
N GLU A 146 -4.13 11.59 -4.07
CA GLU A 146 -3.08 12.39 -4.71
C GLU A 146 -1.76 11.61 -4.81
N ALA A 147 -1.36 10.90 -3.75
CA ALA A 147 -0.18 10.04 -3.79
C ALA A 147 -0.29 8.94 -4.86
N ASN A 148 -1.46 8.30 -4.98
CA ASN A 148 -1.73 7.29 -6.01
C ASN A 148 -1.67 7.88 -7.42
N ARG A 149 -2.22 9.09 -7.62
CA ARG A 149 -2.14 9.80 -8.90
C ARG A 149 -0.69 10.09 -9.30
N LEU A 150 0.13 10.59 -8.36
CA LEU A 150 1.54 10.85 -8.60
C LEU A 150 2.33 9.56 -8.89
N ALA A 151 2.03 8.48 -8.18
CA ALA A 151 2.64 7.17 -8.43
C ALA A 151 2.27 6.61 -9.81
N GLN A 152 1.04 6.82 -10.28
CA GLN A 152 0.60 6.43 -11.63
C GLN A 152 1.36 7.21 -12.72
N ILE A 153 1.46 8.54 -12.58
CA ILE A 153 2.25 9.36 -13.51
C ILE A 153 3.70 8.85 -13.56
N ARG A 154 4.28 8.53 -12.39
CA ARG A 154 5.64 8.00 -12.32
C ARG A 154 5.79 6.63 -12.98
N LEU A 155 4.78 5.77 -12.88
CA LEU A 155 4.77 4.48 -13.59
C LEU A 155 4.78 4.67 -15.11
N GLU A 156 3.97 5.58 -15.63
CA GLU A 156 3.92 5.92 -17.06
C GLU A 156 5.29 6.43 -17.55
N GLU A 157 5.93 7.32 -16.79
CA GLU A 157 7.28 7.81 -17.09
C GLU A 157 8.34 6.68 -17.14
N LEU A 158 8.23 5.69 -16.24
CA LEU A 158 9.19 4.58 -16.17
C LEU A 158 9.02 3.57 -17.29
N ASP A 159 7.79 3.34 -17.73
CA ASP A 159 7.50 2.49 -18.88
C ASP A 159 8.14 3.06 -20.16
N ASP A 160 8.10 4.39 -20.35
CA ASP A 160 8.76 5.07 -21.46
C ASP A 160 10.30 4.99 -21.37
N VAL A 161 10.87 5.08 -20.15
CA VAL A 161 12.32 5.00 -19.93
C VAL A 161 12.87 3.60 -20.22
N LEU A 162 12.17 2.53 -19.82
CA LEU A 162 12.60 1.16 -20.10
C LEU A 162 12.62 0.83 -21.59
N ILE A 163 11.74 1.46 -22.38
CA ILE A 163 11.69 1.30 -23.84
C ILE A 163 12.84 2.05 -24.54
N ALA A 164 13.32 3.15 -23.95
CA ALA A 164 14.31 4.05 -24.56
C ALA A 164 15.78 3.80 -24.12
N GLN A 165 16.06 2.81 -23.27
CA GLN A 165 17.40 2.64 -22.70
C GLN A 165 18.46 2.08 -23.67
N ALA A 166 19.66 2.68 -23.56
CA ALA A 166 20.64 2.84 -24.62
C ALA A 166 21.60 1.64 -24.83
N GLU A 167 21.93 1.41 -26.11
CA GLU A 167 22.82 0.35 -26.63
C GLU A 167 24.32 0.50 -26.27
N ASN A 168 24.71 1.42 -25.37
CA ASN A 168 26.12 1.83 -25.17
C ASN A 168 26.61 1.80 -23.70
N GLU A 169 25.87 1.22 -22.76
CA GLU A 169 26.33 1.08 -21.36
C GLU A 169 27.04 -0.26 -21.10
N PRO A 170 27.99 -0.31 -20.14
CA PRO A 170 28.52 -1.59 -19.67
C PRO A 170 27.38 -2.48 -19.17
N ASP A 171 27.40 -3.76 -19.57
CA ASP A 171 26.31 -4.72 -19.32
C ASP A 171 25.90 -4.80 -17.83
N LEU A 172 26.86 -4.79 -16.91
CA LEU A 172 26.57 -4.81 -15.47
C LEU A 172 25.88 -3.53 -14.96
N VAL A 173 26.21 -2.36 -15.51
CA VAL A 173 25.56 -1.08 -15.16
C VAL A 173 24.14 -1.08 -15.68
N PHE A 174 23.96 -1.54 -16.92
CA PHE A 174 22.66 -1.68 -17.55
C PHE A 174 21.75 -2.66 -16.78
N GLN A 175 22.27 -3.83 -16.39
CA GLN A 175 21.54 -4.80 -15.57
C GLN A 175 21.14 -4.23 -14.20
N ALA A 176 22.06 -3.54 -13.51
CA ALA A 176 21.76 -2.91 -12.23
C ALA A 176 20.66 -1.85 -12.36
N ARG A 177 20.70 -1.04 -13.42
CA ARG A 177 19.69 -0.01 -13.68
C ARG A 177 18.34 -0.60 -14.06
N GLN A 178 18.31 -1.58 -14.95
CA GLN A 178 17.08 -2.31 -15.29
C GLN A 178 16.44 -2.91 -14.04
N PHE A 179 17.24 -3.54 -13.19
CA PHE A 179 16.73 -4.12 -11.95
C PHE A 179 16.15 -3.05 -11.02
N ALA A 180 16.81 -1.90 -10.90
CA ALA A 180 16.31 -0.77 -10.12
C ALA A 180 14.95 -0.25 -10.64
N HIS A 181 14.79 -0.10 -11.96
CA HIS A 181 13.52 0.34 -12.55
C HIS A 181 12.40 -0.68 -12.36
N ARG A 182 12.69 -1.98 -12.54
CA ARG A 182 11.70 -3.04 -12.25
C ARG A 182 11.29 -3.03 -10.77
N ALA A 183 12.25 -2.81 -9.87
CA ALA A 183 11.96 -2.68 -8.46
C ALA A 183 11.11 -1.43 -8.14
N GLU A 184 11.40 -0.29 -8.78
CA GLU A 184 10.60 0.93 -8.65
C GLU A 184 9.16 0.73 -9.12
N ILE A 185 8.97 0.14 -10.31
CA ILE A 185 7.65 -0.18 -10.87
C ILE A 185 6.87 -1.08 -9.91
N TYR A 186 7.50 -2.14 -9.42
CA TYR A 186 6.87 -3.06 -8.47
C TYR A 186 6.47 -2.35 -7.17
N ALA A 187 7.36 -1.53 -6.62
CA ALA A 187 7.09 -0.77 -5.40
C ALA A 187 5.92 0.20 -5.57
N LEU A 188 5.90 0.99 -6.65
CA LEU A 188 4.81 1.93 -6.93
C LEU A 188 3.47 1.21 -7.10
N ARG A 189 3.44 0.07 -7.79
CA ARG A 189 2.22 -0.75 -7.92
C ARG A 189 1.71 -1.23 -6.56
N LYS A 190 2.61 -1.67 -5.67
CA LYS A 190 2.26 -2.09 -4.31
C LYS A 190 1.80 -0.94 -3.42
N GLU A 191 2.41 0.23 -3.55
CA GLU A 191 1.97 1.44 -2.84
C GLU A 191 0.58 1.88 -3.28
N ILE A 192 0.28 1.86 -4.58
CA ILE A 192 -1.07 2.14 -5.11
C ILE A 192 -2.07 1.12 -4.59
N GLU A 193 -1.73 -0.18 -4.61
CA GLU A 193 -2.57 -1.25 -4.07
C GLU A 193 -2.88 -1.03 -2.58
N ALA A 194 -1.84 -0.74 -1.77
CA ALA A 194 -1.98 -0.46 -0.35
C ALA A 194 -2.84 0.79 -0.09
N GLY A 195 -2.61 1.88 -0.82
CA GLY A 195 -3.40 3.10 -0.71
C GLY A 195 -4.87 2.87 -1.06
N ASN A 196 -5.15 2.17 -2.17
CA ASN A 196 -6.52 1.83 -2.57
C ASN A 196 -7.24 0.96 -1.53
N LYS A 197 -6.52 0.07 -0.86
CA LYS A 197 -7.06 -0.77 0.22
C LYS A 197 -7.32 -0.01 1.51
N GLU A 198 -6.51 1.00 1.82
CA GLU A 198 -6.71 1.85 3.00
C GLU A 198 -8.01 2.68 2.89
N ILE A 199 -8.40 3.08 1.69
CA ILE A 199 -9.58 3.92 1.45
C ILE A 199 -10.84 3.17 1.02
N ALA A 200 -10.77 1.84 0.87
CA ALA A 200 -11.88 0.97 0.44
C ALA A 200 -12.76 0.53 1.62
#